data_AF-A0A3S4IWH5-F1
#
_entry.id   AF-A0A3S4IWH5-F1
#
_cell.length_a   1.000
_cell.length_b   1.000
_cell.length_c   1.000
_cell.angle_alpha   90.00
_cell.angle_beta   90.00
_cell.angle_gamma   90.00
#
_symmetry.space_group_name_H-M   'P 1'
#
loop_
_entity.id
_entity.type
_entity.pdbx_description
1 polymer ?
#
loop_
_entity_poly.entity_id
_entity_poly.type
_entity_poly.pdbx_seq_one_letter_code
_entity_poly.pdbx_strand_id
1 'polypeptide(L)'
;MKINQLAVAGTLESGDVMIRIAPLDTQDIDLQINSSVEKQFGEAIRATILEVLSRYDVRGVQLNVDDKGALDCILRARLETLLARASGIAALPLGGSPMISASLQQRKTRTRRSMLFVPGANAAMVSNSFIYPADALMFDLEDSVALREKDAARRLVYHALQHPLYRDVETIVRVNALDSEWGVNDLEAVVRGGADVVRLPKTDTAQDVI
;
A
#
# COMPACT_ATOMS: atom_id res chain seq x y z
N MET A 1 -8.26 10.22 -15.89
CA MET A 1 -9.27 9.41 -15.16
C MET A 1 -10.34 10.33 -14.61
N LYS A 2 -11.63 9.97 -14.68
CA LYS A 2 -12.72 10.78 -14.14
C LYS A 2 -13.05 10.39 -12.70
N ILE A 3 -13.17 11.39 -11.82
CA ILE A 3 -13.68 11.23 -10.46
C ILE A 3 -15.19 11.47 -10.48
N ASN A 4 -15.97 10.53 -9.94
CA ASN A 4 -17.43 10.54 -10.03
C ASN A 4 -18.12 10.62 -8.67
N GLN A 5 -17.40 10.40 -7.58
CA GLN A 5 -17.95 10.42 -6.23
C GLN A 5 -16.93 10.92 -5.21
N LEU A 6 -17.44 11.32 -4.04
CA LEU A 6 -16.58 11.63 -2.90
C LEU A 6 -15.95 10.33 -2.39
N ALA A 7 -14.68 10.40 -2.04
CA ALA A 7 -14.00 9.29 -1.39
C ALA A 7 -13.02 9.77 -0.32
N VAL A 8 -12.63 8.83 0.52
CA VAL A 8 -11.64 9.03 1.58
C VAL A 8 -10.73 7.81 1.68
N ALA A 9 -9.46 8.04 1.99
CA ALA A 9 -8.47 7.01 2.27
C ALA A 9 -7.48 7.47 3.33
N GLY A 10 -7.08 6.52 4.19
CA GLY A 10 -6.11 6.73 5.26
C GLY A 10 -6.72 7.18 6.58
N THR A 11 -5.86 7.58 7.51
CA THR A 11 -6.23 7.88 8.90
C THR A 11 -5.53 9.15 9.38
N LEU A 12 -5.97 9.67 10.54
CA LEU A 12 -5.32 10.80 11.22
C LEU A 12 -4.30 10.35 12.28
N GLU A 13 -3.90 9.07 12.24
CA GLU A 13 -2.90 8.50 13.13
C GLU A 13 -1.49 8.96 12.72
N SER A 14 -0.56 8.96 13.68
CA SER A 14 0.84 9.32 13.43
C SER A 14 1.48 8.41 12.38
N GLY A 15 2.18 8.99 11.40
CA GLY A 15 2.81 8.25 10.30
C GLY A 15 1.85 7.81 9.19
N ASP A 16 0.59 8.27 9.20
CA ASP A 16 -0.37 8.10 8.11
C ASP A 16 -0.83 9.46 7.56
N VAL A 17 -1.60 9.40 6.48
CA VAL A 17 -2.19 10.58 5.83
C VAL A 17 -3.66 10.31 5.51
N MET A 18 -4.53 11.25 5.87
CA MET A 18 -5.94 11.23 5.51
C MET A 18 -6.13 12.09 4.26
N ILE A 19 -6.65 11.50 3.18
CA ILE A 19 -6.92 12.22 1.94
C ILE A 19 -8.40 12.11 1.60
N ARG A 20 -8.99 13.25 1.26
CA ARG A 20 -10.37 13.37 0.78
C ARG A 20 -10.37 13.96 -0.62
N ILE A 21 -11.19 13.41 -1.51
CA ILE A 21 -11.37 13.91 -2.87
C ILE A 21 -12.85 14.16 -3.17
N ALA A 22 -13.13 15.23 -3.90
CA ALA A 22 -14.44 15.53 -4.47
C ALA A 22 -14.30 16.02 -5.92
N PRO A 23 -15.24 15.72 -6.82
CA PRO A 23 -15.25 16.27 -8.17
C PRO A 23 -15.58 17.77 -8.15
N LEU A 24 -15.01 18.51 -9.09
CA LEU A 24 -15.32 19.91 -9.39
C LEU A 24 -15.93 20.03 -10.80
N ASP A 25 -16.65 21.12 -11.02
CA ASP A 25 -17.19 21.46 -12.35
C ASP A 25 -16.12 22.05 -13.29
N THR A 26 -14.97 22.48 -12.73
CA THR A 26 -13.83 23.00 -13.51
C THR A 26 -12.86 21.88 -13.89
N GLN A 27 -11.80 22.21 -14.63
CA GLN A 27 -10.69 21.28 -14.91
C GLN A 27 -9.52 21.44 -13.92
N ASP A 28 -9.65 22.34 -12.95
CA ASP A 28 -8.57 22.68 -12.04
C ASP A 28 -8.40 21.63 -10.94
N ILE A 29 -7.23 21.67 -10.30
CA ILE A 29 -6.93 20.88 -9.11
C ILE A 29 -6.85 21.86 -7.94
N ASP A 30 -7.87 21.88 -7.09
CA ASP A 30 -7.85 22.61 -5.82
C ASP A 30 -7.19 21.71 -4.76
N LEU A 31 -5.92 21.97 -4.46
CA LEU A 31 -5.11 21.15 -3.55
C LEU A 31 -4.78 21.90 -2.26
N GLN A 32 -5.35 21.42 -1.16
CA GLN A 32 -5.10 21.91 0.20
C GLN A 32 -4.33 20.84 0.98
N ILE A 33 -3.19 21.23 1.55
CA ILE A 33 -2.32 20.36 2.32
C ILE A 33 -2.17 20.95 3.72
N ASN A 34 -2.40 20.13 4.74
CA ASN A 34 -2.17 20.41 6.13
C ASN A 34 -1.25 19.30 6.68
N SER A 35 0.01 19.62 6.99
CA SER A 35 1.01 18.62 7.40
C SER A 35 1.70 19.02 8.69
N SER A 36 1.89 18.07 9.61
CA SER A 36 2.73 18.28 10.79
C SER A 36 4.21 18.51 10.46
N VAL A 37 4.65 18.14 9.26
CA VAL A 37 6.04 18.25 8.79
C VAL A 37 6.19 19.19 7.59
N GLU A 38 5.19 20.06 7.36
CA GLU A 38 5.09 20.93 6.19
C GLU A 38 6.35 21.78 5.95
N LYS A 39 6.94 22.34 7.01
CA LYS A 39 8.14 23.19 6.92
C LYS A 39 9.34 22.49 6.28
N GLN A 40 9.42 21.16 6.39
CA GLN A 40 10.54 20.37 5.89
C GLN A 40 10.20 19.64 4.60
N PHE A 41 8.97 19.12 4.47
CA PHE A 41 8.61 18.19 3.40
C PHE A 41 7.40 18.63 2.56
N GLY A 42 6.85 19.83 2.77
CA GLY A 42 5.64 20.31 2.08
C GLY A 42 5.76 20.26 0.55
N GLU A 43 6.88 20.70 -0.01
CA GLU A 43 7.13 20.65 -1.46
C GLU A 43 7.22 19.22 -1.99
N ALA A 44 7.85 18.31 -1.25
CA ALA A 44 7.97 16.90 -1.65
C ALA A 44 6.62 16.17 -1.61
N ILE A 45 5.79 16.46 -0.59
CA ILE A 45 4.43 15.94 -0.47
C ILE A 45 3.59 16.43 -1.66
N ARG A 46 3.62 17.75 -1.94
CA ARG A 46 2.91 18.35 -3.08
C ARG A 46 3.35 17.74 -4.40
N ALA A 47 4.65 17.62 -4.62
CA ALA A 47 5.21 17.05 -5.85
C ALA A 47 4.72 15.61 -6.08
N THR A 48 4.72 14.79 -5.01
CA THR A 48 4.24 13.40 -5.08
C THR A 48 2.75 13.33 -5.43
N ILE A 49 1.92 14.17 -4.81
CA ILE A 49 0.49 14.22 -5.11
C ILE A 49 0.26 14.58 -6.58
N LEU A 50 0.90 15.65 -7.05
CA LEU A 50 0.75 16.11 -8.44
C LEU A 50 1.28 15.10 -9.45
N GLU A 51 2.38 14.40 -9.13
CA GLU A 51 2.93 13.32 -9.95
C GLU A 51 1.92 12.17 -10.10
N VAL A 52 1.31 11.71 -9.00
CA VAL A 52 0.31 10.64 -9.03
C VAL A 52 -0.96 11.07 -9.78
N LEU A 53 -1.47 12.28 -9.53
CA LEU A 53 -2.63 12.80 -10.26
C LEU A 53 -2.34 12.90 -11.77
N SER A 54 -1.16 13.39 -12.14
CA SER A 54 -0.71 13.47 -13.53
C SER A 54 -0.61 12.09 -14.19
N ARG A 55 -0.04 11.10 -13.49
CA ARG A 55 0.08 9.72 -13.97
C ARG A 55 -1.25 9.10 -14.38
N TYR A 56 -2.32 9.41 -13.66
CA TYR A 56 -3.67 8.90 -13.95
C TYR A 56 -4.54 9.92 -14.71
N ASP A 57 -3.97 11.04 -15.15
CA ASP A 57 -4.65 12.16 -15.83
C ASP A 57 -5.92 12.61 -15.07
N VAL A 58 -5.79 12.84 -13.77
CA VAL A 58 -6.87 13.29 -12.89
C VAL A 58 -6.92 14.82 -12.89
N ARG A 59 -8.09 15.38 -13.17
CA ARG A 59 -8.37 16.82 -13.24
C ARG A 59 -9.78 17.13 -12.73
N GLY A 60 -10.05 18.40 -12.45
CA GLY A 60 -11.37 18.84 -12.00
C GLY A 60 -11.74 18.26 -10.65
N VAL A 61 -10.85 18.43 -9.67
CA VAL A 61 -10.97 17.81 -8.36
C VAL A 61 -10.52 18.75 -7.26
N GLN A 62 -11.20 18.64 -6.12
CA GLN A 62 -10.74 19.18 -4.85
C GLN A 62 -10.09 18.05 -4.04
N LEU A 63 -8.86 18.28 -3.58
CA LEU A 63 -8.14 17.38 -2.68
C LEU A 63 -7.79 18.09 -1.37
N ASN A 64 -8.21 17.47 -0.27
CA ASN A 64 -7.82 17.86 1.08
C ASN A 64 -6.92 16.78 1.67
N VAL A 65 -5.69 17.15 2.03
CA VAL A 65 -4.65 16.24 2.54
C VAL A 65 -4.29 16.64 3.97
N ASP A 66 -4.60 15.78 4.93
CA ASP A 66 -4.19 15.93 6.32
C ASP A 66 -3.10 14.91 6.65
N ASP A 67 -1.85 15.34 6.61
CA ASP A 67 -0.66 14.52 6.79
C ASP A 67 -0.13 14.58 8.24
N LYS A 68 0.19 13.39 8.77
CA LYS A 68 0.78 13.21 10.11
C LYS A 68 2.19 12.63 10.03
N GLY A 69 2.96 13.03 9.03
CA GLY A 69 4.32 12.57 8.80
C GLY A 69 4.37 11.21 8.10
N ALA A 70 3.45 10.98 7.16
CA ALA A 70 3.46 9.77 6.34
C ALA A 70 4.71 9.69 5.47
N LEU A 71 5.26 8.48 5.32
CA LEU A 71 6.30 8.24 4.32
C LEU A 71 5.71 8.35 2.90
N ASP A 72 6.56 8.62 1.91
CA ASP A 72 6.17 8.72 0.49
C ASP A 72 5.41 7.48 -0.01
N CYS A 73 5.86 6.28 0.39
CA CYS A 73 5.18 5.02 0.05
C CYS A 73 3.75 4.93 0.61
N ILE A 74 3.52 5.49 1.81
CA ILE A 74 2.19 5.56 2.44
C ILE A 74 1.33 6.57 1.70
N LEU A 75 1.86 7.76 1.41
CA LEU A 75 1.15 8.81 0.66
C LEU A 75 0.68 8.30 -0.71
N ARG A 76 1.57 7.63 -1.47
CA ARG A 76 1.22 7.01 -2.75
C ARG A 76 0.15 5.95 -2.61
N ALA A 77 0.28 5.07 -1.61
CA ALA A 77 -0.70 4.02 -1.37
C ALA A 77 -2.10 4.58 -1.04
N ARG A 78 -2.17 5.59 -0.16
CA ARG A 78 -3.44 6.23 0.21
C ARG A 78 -4.06 6.98 -0.97
N LEU A 79 -3.26 7.71 -1.74
CA LEU A 79 -3.73 8.47 -2.89
C LEU A 79 -4.24 7.54 -4.00
N GLU A 80 -3.54 6.45 -4.31
CA GLU A 80 -4.00 5.50 -5.34
C GLU A 80 -5.25 4.73 -4.92
N THR A 81 -5.35 4.37 -3.63
CA THR A 81 -6.57 3.79 -3.06
C THR A 81 -7.74 4.76 -3.20
N LEU A 82 -7.51 6.04 -2.86
CA LEU A 82 -8.50 7.10 -2.97
C LEU A 82 -9.02 7.24 -4.41
N LEU A 83 -8.11 7.28 -5.39
CA LEU A 83 -8.45 7.44 -6.80
C LEU A 83 -9.25 6.24 -7.33
N ALA A 84 -8.91 5.01 -6.94
CA ALA A 84 -9.70 3.83 -7.30
C ALA A 84 -11.13 3.93 -6.77
N ARG A 85 -11.27 4.21 -5.46
CA ARG A 85 -12.58 4.38 -4.81
C ARG A 85 -13.40 5.50 -5.45
N ALA A 86 -12.78 6.65 -5.72
CA ALA A 86 -13.46 7.84 -6.23
C ALA A 86 -13.81 7.79 -7.73
N SER A 87 -13.21 6.86 -8.48
CA SER A 87 -13.54 6.60 -9.89
C SER A 87 -14.47 5.40 -10.08
N GLY A 88 -14.75 4.64 -9.01
CA GLY A 88 -15.65 3.49 -9.04
C GLY A 88 -15.04 2.24 -9.68
N ILE A 89 -13.72 2.19 -9.84
CA ILE A 89 -13.01 0.99 -10.31
C ILE A 89 -12.53 0.15 -9.12
N ALA A 90 -12.38 -1.16 -9.32
CA ALA A 90 -11.99 -2.07 -8.26
C ALA A 90 -10.55 -1.83 -7.75
N ALA A 91 -9.61 -1.52 -8.64
CA ALA A 91 -8.23 -1.16 -8.30
C ALA A 91 -7.54 -0.44 -9.46
N LEU A 92 -6.59 0.45 -9.14
CA LEU A 92 -5.67 0.98 -10.13
C LEU A 92 -4.62 -0.06 -10.52
N PRO A 93 -4.14 -0.05 -11.78
CA PRO A 93 -3.02 -0.90 -12.18
C PRO A 93 -1.84 -0.76 -11.22
N LEU A 94 -1.19 -1.89 -10.92
CA LEU A 94 0.06 -1.90 -10.18
C LEU A 94 1.21 -1.59 -11.15
N GLY A 95 2.15 -0.77 -10.70
CA GLY A 95 3.37 -0.48 -11.44
C GLY A 95 4.35 -1.67 -11.40
N GLY A 96 5.40 -1.58 -12.23
CA GLY A 96 6.46 -2.58 -12.27
C GLY A 96 6.10 -3.82 -13.10
N SER A 97 7.08 -4.29 -13.89
CA SER A 97 7.04 -5.69 -14.33
C SER A 97 7.17 -6.57 -13.08
N PRO A 98 6.53 -7.77 -13.03
CA PRO A 98 6.77 -8.69 -11.92
C PRO A 98 8.27 -8.88 -11.78
N MET A 99 8.84 -8.37 -10.68
CA MET A 99 10.24 -8.60 -10.38
C MET A 99 10.32 -10.03 -9.87
N ILE A 100 10.37 -10.98 -10.81
CA ILE A 100 10.95 -12.28 -10.52
C ILE A 100 12.42 -11.97 -10.28
N SER A 101 12.76 -11.70 -9.03
CA SER A 101 14.15 -11.54 -8.63
C SER A 101 14.91 -12.76 -9.16
N ALA A 102 16.04 -12.51 -9.84
CA ALA A 102 16.99 -13.55 -10.23
C ALA A 102 17.48 -14.38 -9.02
N SER A 103 17.12 -14.01 -7.79
CA SER A 103 17.41 -14.70 -6.55
C SER A 103 16.59 -15.96 -6.27
N LEU A 104 15.60 -16.35 -7.09
CA LEU A 104 14.94 -17.67 -6.93
C LEU A 104 15.95 -18.84 -6.94
N GLN A 105 17.14 -18.63 -7.52
CA GLN A 105 18.21 -19.62 -7.61
C GLN A 105 19.10 -19.72 -6.37
N GLN A 106 19.03 -18.78 -5.43
CA GLN A 106 19.77 -18.88 -4.17
C GLN A 106 18.80 -18.97 -3.00
N ARG A 107 18.47 -20.20 -2.59
CA ARG A 107 17.94 -20.48 -1.25
C ARG A 107 18.99 -20.04 -0.22
N LYS A 108 19.04 -18.75 0.09
CA LYS A 108 19.81 -18.24 1.23
C LYS A 108 19.22 -18.91 2.46
N THR A 109 20.04 -19.70 3.16
CA THR A 109 19.69 -20.20 4.49
C THR A 109 19.57 -18.99 5.42
N ARG A 110 18.33 -18.56 5.69
CA ARG A 110 18.02 -17.48 6.64
C ARG A 110 17.53 -18.10 7.95
N THR A 111 17.99 -17.56 9.07
CA THR A 111 17.40 -17.88 10.38
C THR A 111 15.99 -17.28 10.44
N ARG A 112 15.02 -18.05 10.95
CA ARG A 112 13.62 -17.63 11.15
C ARG A 112 13.19 -17.92 12.60
N ARG A 113 13.96 -17.40 13.56
CA ARG A 113 13.73 -17.60 15.01
C ARG A 113 12.63 -16.68 15.54
N SER A 114 12.44 -15.53 14.90
CA SER A 114 11.41 -14.55 15.24
C SER A 114 10.72 -14.04 13.99
N MET A 115 9.40 -13.86 14.07
CA MET A 115 8.58 -13.29 13.01
C MET A 115 7.70 -12.21 13.62
N LEU A 116 7.88 -10.95 13.21
CA LEU A 116 7.03 -9.86 13.67
C LEU A 116 5.81 -9.75 12.77
N PHE A 117 4.62 -9.87 13.36
CA PHE A 117 3.35 -9.76 12.65
C PHE A 117 2.94 -8.28 12.56
N VAL A 118 2.65 -7.82 11.34
CA VAL A 118 2.36 -6.42 11.04
C VAL A 118 1.04 -6.34 10.28
N PRO A 119 -0.02 -5.75 10.86
CA PRO A 119 -1.27 -5.55 10.14
C PRO A 119 -1.07 -4.66 8.91
N GLY A 120 -1.41 -5.17 7.72
CA GLY A 120 -1.13 -4.51 6.46
C GLY A 120 -1.88 -3.19 6.23
N ALA A 121 -2.93 -2.91 7.03
CA ALA A 121 -3.68 -1.66 6.98
C ALA A 121 -3.10 -0.56 7.89
N ASN A 122 -2.20 -0.91 8.81
CA ASN A 122 -1.67 0.02 9.81
C ASN A 122 -0.38 0.69 9.29
N ALA A 123 -0.52 1.91 8.79
CA ALA A 123 0.59 2.68 8.21
C ALA A 123 1.75 2.93 9.17
N ALA A 124 1.47 3.20 10.45
CA ALA A 124 2.51 3.43 11.45
C ALA A 124 3.36 2.17 11.68
N MET A 125 2.73 1.00 11.80
CA MET A 125 3.44 -0.26 11.98
C MET A 125 4.19 -0.65 10.70
N VAL A 126 3.56 -0.51 9.54
CA VAL A 126 4.21 -0.73 8.23
C VAL A 126 5.36 0.24 7.98
N SER A 127 5.37 1.44 8.57
CA SER A 127 6.46 2.40 8.39
C SER A 127 7.61 2.22 9.39
N ASN A 128 7.41 1.44 10.46
CA ASN A 128 8.41 1.31 11.53
C ASN A 128 8.88 -0.12 11.75
N SER A 129 8.26 -1.12 11.11
CA SER A 129 8.51 -2.52 11.41
C SER A 129 9.97 -2.96 11.16
N PHE A 130 10.65 -2.37 10.18
CA PHE A 130 12.07 -2.64 9.87
C PHE A 130 13.05 -2.21 10.99
N ILE A 131 12.63 -1.35 11.93
CA ILE A 131 13.46 -0.88 13.04
C ILE A 131 13.69 -2.01 14.06
N TYR A 132 12.76 -2.96 14.14
CA TYR A 132 12.84 -4.07 15.08
C TYR A 132 13.71 -5.21 14.52
N PRO A 133 14.62 -5.79 15.32
CA PRO A 133 15.56 -6.82 14.88
C PRO A 133 14.90 -8.22 14.80
N ALA A 134 13.76 -8.32 14.12
CA ALA A 134 13.13 -9.60 13.81
C ALA A 134 13.83 -10.29 12.64
N ASP A 135 13.91 -11.61 12.68
CA ASP A 135 14.50 -12.39 11.59
C ASP A 135 13.67 -12.28 10.29
N ALA A 136 12.34 -12.19 10.43
CA ALA A 136 11.39 -11.95 9.36
C ALA A 136 10.25 -11.01 9.79
N LEU A 137 9.69 -10.29 8.82
CA LEU A 137 8.48 -9.47 8.98
C LEU A 137 7.36 -10.09 8.20
N MET A 138 6.20 -10.25 8.83
CA MET A 138 5.01 -10.75 8.15
C MET A 138 3.94 -9.67 8.08
N PHE A 139 3.73 -9.13 6.88
CA PHE A 139 2.58 -8.28 6.60
C PHE A 139 1.33 -9.14 6.45
N ASP A 140 0.28 -8.78 7.19
CA ASP A 140 -0.97 -9.51 7.19
C ASP A 140 -2.06 -8.75 6.41
N LEU A 141 -2.55 -9.36 5.33
CA LEU A 141 -3.71 -8.88 4.56
C LEU A 141 -4.99 -9.63 4.93
N GLU A 142 -4.91 -10.65 5.79
CA GLU A 142 -6.01 -11.54 6.15
C GLU A 142 -6.77 -11.03 7.39
N ASP A 143 -6.78 -11.78 8.49
CA ASP A 143 -7.71 -11.57 9.60
C ASP A 143 -7.43 -10.27 10.38
N SER A 144 -6.22 -9.69 10.30
CA SER A 144 -5.93 -8.40 10.93
C SER A 144 -6.48 -7.18 10.17
N VAL A 145 -7.13 -7.38 9.02
CA VAL A 145 -7.59 -6.30 8.14
C VAL A 145 -9.11 -6.34 8.00
N ALA A 146 -9.77 -5.22 8.32
CA ALA A 146 -11.22 -5.07 8.12
C ALA A 146 -11.57 -5.18 6.62
N LEU A 147 -12.74 -5.75 6.31
CA LEU A 147 -13.18 -6.01 4.93
C LEU A 147 -13.09 -4.77 4.02
N ARG A 148 -13.51 -3.60 4.52
CA ARG A 148 -13.48 -2.33 3.78
C ARG A 148 -12.08 -1.75 3.55
N GLU A 149 -11.06 -2.28 4.23
CA GLU A 149 -9.68 -1.81 4.15
C GLU A 149 -8.77 -2.78 3.39
N LYS A 150 -9.31 -3.86 2.82
CA LYS A 150 -8.53 -4.87 2.09
C LYS A 150 -7.81 -4.29 0.88
N ASP A 151 -8.49 -3.41 0.14
CA ASP A 151 -7.95 -2.67 -0.99
C ASP A 151 -6.81 -1.73 -0.56
N ALA A 152 -7.04 -0.97 0.52
CA ALA A 152 -6.08 -0.02 1.07
C ALA A 152 -4.83 -0.73 1.62
N ALA A 153 -5.03 -1.81 2.38
CA ALA A 153 -3.96 -2.62 2.96
C ALA A 153 -3.09 -3.25 1.87
N ARG A 154 -3.71 -3.82 0.84
CA ARG A 154 -3.00 -4.39 -0.32
C ARG A 154 -2.10 -3.35 -0.98
N ARG A 155 -2.64 -2.15 -1.24
CA ARG A 155 -1.86 -1.06 -1.87
C ARG A 155 -0.73 -0.60 -0.96
N LEU A 156 -0.99 -0.53 0.35
CA LEU A 156 0.00 -0.14 1.34
C LEU A 156 1.18 -1.11 1.39
N VAL A 157 0.88 -2.41 1.49
CA VAL A 157 1.90 -3.46 1.51
C VAL A 157 2.69 -3.50 0.20
N TYR A 158 2.03 -3.36 -0.97
CA TYR A 158 2.71 -3.27 -2.26
C TYR A 158 3.78 -2.15 -2.28
N HIS A 159 3.42 -0.93 -1.85
CA HIS A 159 4.37 0.18 -1.81
C HIS A 159 5.44 0.02 -0.73
N ALA A 160 5.08 -0.57 0.41
CA ALA A 160 6.03 -0.84 1.49
C ALA A 160 7.12 -1.83 1.04
N LEU A 161 6.76 -2.92 0.35
CA LEU A 161 7.73 -3.91 -0.15
C LEU A 161 8.76 -3.32 -1.13
N GLN A 162 8.39 -2.26 -1.87
CA GLN A 162 9.30 -1.56 -2.78
C GLN A 162 10.25 -0.59 -2.06
N HIS A 163 10.03 -0.33 -0.76
CA HIS A 163 10.81 0.63 -0.01
C HIS A 163 12.22 0.07 0.32
N PRO A 164 13.31 0.84 0.10
CA PRO A 164 14.67 0.35 0.30
C PRO A 164 14.98 -0.19 1.71
N LEU A 165 14.25 0.28 2.72
CA LEU A 165 14.43 -0.13 4.12
C LEU A 165 14.07 -1.61 4.37
N TYR A 166 13.33 -2.26 3.47
CA TYR A 166 12.97 -3.67 3.57
C TYR A 166 13.95 -4.61 2.86
N ARG A 167 14.95 -4.10 2.14
CA ARG A 167 15.85 -4.92 1.30
C ARG A 167 16.62 -6.01 2.06
N ASP A 168 16.99 -5.75 3.30
CA ASP A 168 17.83 -6.66 4.09
C ASP A 168 17.02 -7.57 5.04
N VAL A 169 15.72 -7.31 5.18
CA VAL A 169 14.80 -8.03 6.05
C VAL A 169 13.99 -9.03 5.23
N GLU A 170 13.79 -10.25 5.73
CA GLU A 170 12.92 -11.21 5.03
C GLU A 170 11.46 -10.75 5.13
N THR A 171 10.84 -10.51 3.99
CA THR A 171 9.46 -10.05 3.90
C THR A 171 8.54 -11.21 3.55
N ILE A 172 7.58 -11.45 4.42
CA ILE A 172 6.54 -12.46 4.26
C ILE A 172 5.22 -11.70 4.14
N VAL A 173 4.36 -12.09 3.22
CA VAL A 173 2.99 -11.55 3.16
C VAL A 173 1.98 -12.67 3.27
N ARG A 174 1.12 -12.60 4.29
CA ARG A 174 -0.07 -13.45 4.38
C ARG A 174 -1.18 -12.82 3.55
N VAL A 175 -1.53 -13.48 2.45
CA VAL A 175 -2.63 -13.08 1.57
C VAL A 175 -3.96 -13.57 2.11
N ASN A 176 -5.08 -13.10 1.57
CA ASN A 176 -6.37 -13.76 1.79
C ASN A 176 -6.45 -15.11 1.05
N ALA A 177 -7.41 -15.95 1.44
CA ALA A 177 -7.66 -17.22 0.77
C ALA A 177 -7.93 -17.00 -0.73
N LEU A 178 -7.40 -17.88 -1.59
CA LEU A 178 -7.42 -17.68 -3.05
C LEU A 178 -8.82 -17.80 -3.66
N ASP A 179 -9.74 -18.47 -2.96
CA ASP A 179 -11.17 -18.57 -3.29
C ASP A 179 -12.00 -17.37 -2.82
N SER A 180 -11.40 -16.46 -2.05
CA SER A 180 -12.04 -15.19 -1.65
C SER A 180 -11.97 -14.13 -2.74
N GLU A 181 -12.80 -13.08 -2.62
CA GLU A 181 -12.80 -11.94 -3.54
C GLU A 181 -11.48 -11.13 -3.54
N TRP A 182 -10.60 -11.33 -2.55
CA TRP A 182 -9.35 -10.57 -2.38
C TRP A 182 -8.09 -11.35 -2.76
N GLY A 183 -8.08 -12.68 -2.61
CA GLY A 183 -6.86 -13.48 -2.61
C GLY A 183 -6.02 -13.36 -3.88
N VAL A 184 -6.65 -13.40 -5.06
CA VAL A 184 -5.96 -13.25 -6.35
C VAL A 184 -5.32 -11.86 -6.50
N ASN A 185 -6.05 -10.82 -6.11
CA ASN A 185 -5.56 -9.44 -6.18
C ASN A 185 -4.43 -9.20 -5.17
N ASP A 186 -4.51 -9.80 -3.98
CA ASP A 186 -3.42 -9.78 -3.01
C ASP A 186 -2.17 -10.45 -3.57
N LEU A 187 -2.32 -11.65 -4.17
CA LEU A 187 -1.21 -12.39 -4.76
C LEU A 187 -0.51 -11.58 -5.84
N GLU A 188 -1.27 -10.96 -6.76
CA GLU A 188 -0.68 -10.09 -7.79
C GLU A 188 0.09 -8.92 -7.16
N ALA A 189 -0.49 -8.27 -6.15
CA ALA A 189 0.15 -7.14 -5.47
C ALA A 189 1.44 -7.51 -4.77
N VAL A 190 1.46 -8.61 -4.01
CA VAL A 190 2.64 -8.99 -3.23
C VAL A 190 3.78 -9.51 -4.12
N VAL A 191 3.45 -10.19 -5.22
CA VAL A 191 4.43 -10.65 -6.21
C VAL A 191 5.05 -9.48 -6.95
N ARG A 192 4.24 -8.51 -7.42
CA ARG A 192 4.77 -7.29 -8.06
C ARG A 192 5.50 -6.37 -7.08
N GLY A 193 5.09 -6.39 -5.81
CA GLY A 193 5.75 -5.67 -4.72
C GLY A 193 7.13 -6.24 -4.38
N GLY A 194 7.36 -7.53 -4.66
CA GLY A 194 8.65 -8.19 -4.44
C GLY A 194 8.78 -8.87 -3.08
N ALA A 195 7.68 -9.39 -2.52
CA ALA A 195 7.74 -10.18 -1.29
C ALA A 195 8.66 -11.41 -1.43
N ASP A 196 9.45 -11.72 -0.41
CA ASP A 196 10.32 -12.91 -0.40
C ASP A 196 9.52 -14.21 -0.28
N VAL A 197 8.44 -14.18 0.52
CA VAL A 197 7.56 -15.33 0.76
C VAL A 197 6.10 -14.91 0.76
N VAL A 198 5.28 -15.64 0.00
CA VAL A 198 3.82 -15.56 0.11
C VAL A 198 3.34 -16.66 1.06
N ARG A 199 2.58 -16.29 2.08
CA ARG A 199 1.95 -17.21 3.02
C ARG A 199 0.48 -17.36 2.66
N LEU A 200 0.12 -18.56 2.21
CA LEU A 200 -1.28 -18.94 2.02
C LEU A 200 -1.96 -19.21 3.37
N PRO A 201 -3.16 -18.68 3.61
CA PRO A 201 -3.96 -19.08 4.75
C PRO A 201 -4.80 -20.33 4.41
N LYS A 202 -5.33 -20.99 5.44
CA LYS A 202 -6.39 -22.02 5.33
C LYS A 202 -6.13 -23.08 4.23
N THR A 203 -4.89 -23.53 4.11
CA THR A 203 -4.47 -24.55 3.14
C THR A 203 -4.81 -25.93 3.69
N ASP A 204 -5.86 -26.56 3.15
CA ASP A 204 -6.39 -27.84 3.63
C ASP A 204 -6.03 -29.00 2.69
N THR A 205 -5.80 -28.72 1.40
CA THR A 205 -5.49 -29.71 0.38
C THR A 205 -4.21 -29.37 -0.38
N ALA A 206 -3.63 -30.37 -1.05
CA ALA A 206 -2.45 -30.15 -1.89
C ALA A 206 -2.75 -29.26 -3.11
N GLN A 207 -3.99 -29.25 -3.58
CA GLN A 207 -4.45 -28.45 -4.72
C GLN A 207 -4.54 -26.95 -4.40
N ASP A 208 -4.57 -26.59 -3.12
CA ASP A 208 -4.57 -25.19 -2.69
C ASP A 208 -3.20 -24.52 -2.90
N VAL A 209 -2.13 -25.32 -3.08
CA VAL A 209 -0.77 -24.85 -3.37
C VAL A 209 -0.55 -24.85 -4.89
N ILE A 210 -0.50 -23.64 -5.47
CA ILE A 210 -0.32 -23.39 -6.91
C ILE A 210 1.15 -23.44 -7.33
#